data_AF-A0A7E6FIR0-F1
#
_entry.id   AF-A0A7E6FIR0-F1
#
_cell.length_a   1.000
_cell.length_b   1.000
_cell.length_c   1.000
_cell.angle_alpha   90.00
_cell.angle_beta   90.00
_cell.angle_gamma   90.00
#
_symmetry.space_group_name_H-M   'P 1'
#
loop_
_entity.id
_entity.type
_entity.pdbx_description
1 polymer ?
#
loop_
_entity_poly.entity_id
_entity_poly.type
_entity_poly.pdbx_seq_one_letter_code
_entity_poly.pdbx_strand_id
1 'polypeptide(L)'
;MSVVLTAFRNSKTAKAKKEQLKKKKTKDRYVVQRQQERQLRFYEDQNRSLESEQPRSVEIEQLRSIESEQLRSAESEQVRSVESEQLRSVEIEQLSKKSSSLLIEGDQYIPEQRSWVRLWTVNLDNIFYYIKYHYGTGSVNCNGDFLKTISGFSKEGPQTIFLIGSHEACIQTVTNGVNKYGCFHTLKVNGEIVPE
;
A
#
# COMPACT_ATOMS: atom_id res chain seq x y z
N MET A 1 3.97 107.90 38.19
CA MET A 1 2.86 106.95 37.97
C MET A 1 3.04 105.99 36.77
N SER A 2 3.74 106.38 35.70
CA SER A 2 3.86 105.56 34.46
C SER A 2 4.60 104.21 34.62
N VAL A 3 5.68 104.17 35.43
CA VAL A 3 6.50 102.96 35.61
C VAL A 3 5.75 101.85 36.36
N VAL A 4 4.95 102.20 37.39
CA VAL A 4 4.22 101.23 38.24
C VAL A 4 3.07 100.57 37.46
N LEU A 5 2.32 101.33 36.68
CA LEU A 5 1.25 100.80 35.82
C LEU A 5 1.80 99.85 34.75
N THR A 6 2.94 100.20 34.17
CA THR A 6 3.64 99.38 33.18
C THR A 6 4.14 98.07 33.80
N ALA A 7 4.76 98.13 34.99
CA ALA A 7 5.19 96.95 35.72
C ALA A 7 4.03 96.02 36.10
N PHE A 8 2.89 96.58 36.53
CA PHE A 8 1.69 95.81 36.85
C PHE A 8 1.07 95.13 35.61
N ARG A 9 1.02 95.84 34.47
CA ARG A 9 0.56 95.28 33.19
C ARG A 9 1.48 94.17 32.69
N ASN A 10 2.79 94.34 32.82
CA ASN A 10 3.79 93.32 32.50
C ASN A 10 3.67 92.10 33.42
N SER A 11 3.37 92.28 34.71
CA SER A 11 3.14 91.19 35.66
C SER A 11 1.86 90.38 35.34
N LYS A 12 0.75 91.06 35.02
CA LYS A 12 -0.50 90.39 34.59
C LYS A 12 -0.30 89.59 33.30
N THR A 13 0.36 90.16 32.31
CA THR A 13 0.64 89.47 31.03
C THR A 13 1.60 88.29 31.20
N ALA A 14 2.61 88.41 32.06
CA ALA A 14 3.51 87.30 32.38
C ALA A 14 2.80 86.14 33.09
N LYS A 15 1.88 86.43 34.02
CA LYS A 15 1.06 85.40 34.69
C LYS A 15 0.14 84.67 33.70
N ALA A 16 -0.56 85.42 32.83
CA ALA A 16 -1.42 84.84 31.80
C ALA A 16 -0.65 83.95 30.81
N LYS A 17 0.53 84.39 30.35
CA LYS A 17 1.40 83.58 29.48
C LYS A 17 1.87 82.29 30.14
N LYS A 18 2.27 82.34 31.43
CA LYS A 18 2.65 81.16 32.20
C LYS A 18 1.49 80.17 32.33
N GLU A 19 0.27 80.65 32.54
CA GLU A 19 -0.91 79.80 32.65
C GLU A 19 -1.29 79.14 31.32
N GLN A 20 -1.27 79.89 30.22
CA GLN A 20 -1.50 79.32 28.88
C GLN A 20 -0.42 78.28 28.51
N LEU A 21 0.83 78.53 28.86
CA LEU A 21 1.92 77.58 28.64
C LEU A 21 1.72 76.29 29.44
N LYS A 22 1.27 76.38 30.71
CA LYS A 22 0.91 75.21 31.51
C LYS A 22 -0.22 74.42 30.85
N LYS A 23 -1.32 75.09 30.45
CA LYS A 23 -2.47 74.45 29.77
C LYS A 23 -2.05 73.76 28.47
N LYS A 24 -1.19 74.41 27.65
CA LYS A 24 -0.65 73.83 26.41
C LYS A 24 0.18 72.59 26.69
N LYS A 25 1.15 72.67 27.63
CA LYS A 25 1.97 71.51 28.02
C LYS A 25 1.13 70.32 28.51
N THR A 26 0.06 70.58 29.26
CA THR A 26 -0.85 69.52 29.72
C THR A 26 -1.64 68.90 28.56
N LYS A 27 -2.14 69.73 27.64
CA LYS A 27 -2.85 69.24 26.44
C LYS A 27 -1.93 68.41 25.54
N ASP A 28 -0.72 68.88 25.31
CA ASP A 28 0.29 68.16 24.51
C ASP A 28 0.63 66.80 25.15
N ARG A 29 0.78 66.75 26.48
CA ARG A 29 0.95 65.49 27.23
C ARG A 29 -0.22 64.54 27.04
N TYR A 30 -1.46 65.04 27.12
CA TYR A 30 -2.66 64.22 26.94
C TYR A 30 -2.75 63.65 25.51
N VAL A 31 -2.38 64.43 24.50
CA VAL A 31 -2.36 63.98 23.10
C VAL A 31 -1.32 62.88 22.89
N VAL A 32 -0.11 63.04 23.43
CA VAL A 32 0.95 62.02 23.35
C VAL A 32 0.52 60.74 24.07
N GLN A 33 -0.08 60.87 25.27
CA GLN A 33 -0.58 59.72 26.02
C GLN A 33 -1.66 58.96 25.23
N ARG A 34 -2.64 59.66 24.65
CA ARG A 34 -3.65 59.02 23.78
C ARG A 34 -3.03 58.32 22.58
N GLN A 35 -1.96 58.88 22.01
CA GLN A 35 -1.29 58.28 20.87
C GLN A 35 -0.59 56.97 21.27
N GLN A 36 0.07 56.95 22.42
CA GLN A 36 0.71 55.74 22.97
C GLN A 36 -0.33 54.66 23.29
N GLU A 37 -1.45 55.03 23.92
CA GLU A 37 -2.54 54.09 24.24
C GLU A 37 -3.14 53.46 22.96
N ARG A 38 -3.28 54.24 21.87
CA ARG A 38 -3.72 53.69 20.58
C ARG A 38 -2.72 52.72 19.96
N GLN A 39 -1.43 53.02 20.06
CA GLN A 39 -0.39 52.11 19.58
C GLN A 39 -0.39 50.81 20.39
N LEU A 40 -0.45 50.89 21.72
CA LEU A 40 -0.54 49.73 22.61
C LEU A 40 -1.75 48.85 22.29
N ARG A 41 -2.95 49.45 22.14
CA ARG A 41 -4.17 48.73 21.74
C ARG A 41 -4.00 47.98 20.42
N PHE A 42 -3.39 48.62 19.42
CA PHE A 42 -3.15 47.98 18.13
C PHE A 42 -2.18 46.78 18.24
N TYR A 43 -1.10 46.93 19.02
CA TYR A 43 -0.18 45.82 19.29
C TYR A 43 -0.83 44.69 20.10
N GLU A 44 -1.67 45.02 21.09
CA GLU A 44 -2.44 44.05 21.87
C GLU A 44 -3.44 43.27 20.99
N ASP A 45 -4.13 43.95 20.07
CA ASP A 45 -5.08 43.32 19.14
C ASP A 45 -4.36 42.40 18.14
N GLN A 46 -3.19 42.81 17.63
CA GLN A 46 -2.34 41.98 16.79
C GLN A 46 -1.86 40.73 17.54
N ASN A 47 -1.36 40.88 18.76
CA ASN A 47 -0.91 39.75 19.59
C ASN A 47 -2.06 38.79 19.90
N ARG A 48 -3.23 39.32 20.27
CA ARG A 48 -4.42 38.49 20.53
C ARG A 48 -4.83 37.68 19.31
N SER A 49 -4.83 38.29 18.12
CA SER A 49 -5.17 37.61 16.87
C SER A 49 -4.14 36.53 16.51
N LEU A 50 -2.85 36.81 16.65
CA LEU A 50 -1.80 35.81 16.42
C LEU A 50 -1.87 34.66 17.43
N GLU A 51 -2.17 34.93 18.70
CA GLU A 51 -2.31 33.91 19.74
C GLU A 51 -3.57 33.06 19.58
N SER A 52 -4.69 33.59 19.06
CA SER A 52 -5.95 32.84 19.00
C SER A 52 -6.22 32.15 17.67
N GLU A 53 -5.84 32.77 16.54
CA GLU A 53 -6.22 32.30 15.19
C GLU A 53 -5.17 31.35 14.58
N GLN A 54 -3.88 31.62 14.79
CA GLN A 54 -2.81 30.82 14.19
C GLN A 54 -2.68 29.42 14.80
N PRO A 55 -2.57 29.23 16.14
CA PRO A 55 -2.37 27.90 16.68
C PRO A 55 -3.60 27.01 16.46
N ARG A 56 -4.82 27.56 16.58
CA ARG A 56 -6.03 26.77 16.34
C ARG A 56 -6.17 26.32 14.89
N SER A 57 -5.88 27.17 13.91
CA SER A 57 -6.01 26.78 12.50
C SER A 57 -4.95 25.76 12.09
N VAL A 58 -3.68 26.00 12.45
CA VAL A 58 -2.56 25.11 12.10
C VAL A 58 -2.68 23.77 12.83
N GLU A 59 -3.03 23.76 14.12
CA GLU A 59 -3.17 22.53 14.91
C GLU A 59 -4.37 21.70 14.41
N ILE A 60 -5.50 22.33 14.03
CA ILE A 60 -6.69 21.61 13.53
C ILE A 60 -6.48 21.06 12.11
N GLU A 61 -5.89 21.83 11.19
CA GLU A 61 -5.66 21.36 9.81
C GLU A 61 -4.57 20.29 9.74
N GLN A 62 -3.49 20.43 10.51
CA GLN A 62 -2.44 19.41 10.56
C GLN A 62 -2.93 18.13 11.24
N LEU A 63 -3.68 18.21 12.34
CA LEU A 63 -4.24 17.01 12.98
C LEU A 63 -5.24 16.29 12.07
N ARG A 64 -6.15 17.01 11.40
CA ARG A 64 -7.12 16.38 10.48
C ARG A 64 -6.45 15.75 9.26
N SER A 65 -5.43 16.38 8.69
CA SER A 65 -4.72 15.83 7.52
C SER A 65 -3.88 14.61 7.89
N ILE A 66 -3.10 14.67 8.97
CA ILE A 66 -2.27 13.55 9.45
C ILE A 66 -3.15 12.38 9.88
N GLU A 67 -4.23 12.63 10.63
CA GLU A 67 -5.16 11.58 11.06
C GLU A 67 -5.84 10.91 9.87
N SER A 68 -6.29 11.68 8.87
CA SER A 68 -7.03 11.11 7.73
C SER A 68 -6.13 10.44 6.67
N GLU A 69 -4.95 10.97 6.36
CA GLU A 69 -4.02 10.37 5.38
C GLU A 69 -3.30 9.15 5.94
N GLN A 70 -2.81 9.20 7.18
CA GLN A 70 -2.09 8.06 7.75
C GLN A 70 -3.02 6.90 8.12
N LEU A 71 -4.22 7.14 8.66
CA LEU A 71 -5.18 6.05 8.92
C LEU A 71 -5.64 5.40 7.62
N ARG A 72 -6.00 6.19 6.59
CA ARG A 72 -6.44 5.61 5.30
C ARG A 72 -5.32 4.82 4.62
N SER A 73 -4.08 5.31 4.66
CA SER A 73 -2.94 4.61 4.05
C SER A 73 -2.61 3.34 4.83
N ALA A 74 -2.46 3.43 6.16
CA ALA A 74 -2.09 2.29 6.99
C ALA A 74 -3.17 1.20 7.01
N GLU A 75 -4.45 1.59 7.10
CA GLU A 75 -5.56 0.65 7.04
C GLU A 75 -5.67 -0.01 5.65
N SER A 76 -5.55 0.75 4.57
CA SER A 76 -5.71 0.17 3.22
C SER A 76 -4.52 -0.69 2.78
N GLU A 77 -3.27 -0.33 3.13
CA GLU A 77 -2.09 -1.13 2.78
C GLU A 77 -1.96 -2.38 3.65
N GLN A 78 -2.15 -2.28 4.97
CA GLN A 78 -2.06 -3.45 5.85
C GLN A 78 -3.22 -4.42 5.65
N VAL A 79 -4.45 -3.93 5.51
CA VAL A 79 -5.61 -4.80 5.24
C VAL A 79 -5.45 -5.45 3.87
N ARG A 80 -5.10 -4.71 2.80
CA ARG A 80 -4.88 -5.34 1.49
C ARG A 80 -3.72 -6.34 1.50
N SER A 81 -2.61 -6.05 2.16
CA SER A 81 -1.46 -6.96 2.22
C SER A 81 -1.78 -8.22 3.03
N VAL A 82 -2.29 -8.07 4.26
CA VAL A 82 -2.60 -9.22 5.13
C VAL A 82 -3.75 -10.04 4.55
N GLU A 83 -4.80 -9.39 4.04
CA GLU A 83 -5.93 -10.07 3.40
C GLU A 83 -5.49 -10.80 2.13
N SER A 84 -4.65 -10.19 1.28
CA SER A 84 -4.23 -10.83 0.02
C SER A 84 -3.14 -11.89 0.17
N GLU A 85 -2.23 -11.77 1.14
CA GLU A 85 -1.17 -12.76 1.38
C GLU A 85 -1.68 -13.93 2.22
N GLN A 86 -2.41 -13.67 3.31
CA GLN A 86 -2.91 -14.76 4.16
C GLN A 86 -4.08 -15.50 3.52
N LEU A 87 -5.02 -14.83 2.84
CA LEU A 87 -6.08 -15.56 2.13
C LEU A 87 -5.52 -16.38 0.99
N ARG A 88 -4.57 -15.87 0.19
CA ARG A 88 -3.96 -16.70 -0.87
C ARG A 88 -3.23 -17.91 -0.29
N SER A 89 -2.42 -17.73 0.76
CA SER A 89 -1.68 -18.84 1.35
C SER A 89 -2.59 -19.88 2.02
N VAL A 90 -3.59 -19.43 2.80
CA VAL A 90 -4.53 -20.34 3.47
C VAL A 90 -5.47 -21.01 2.47
N GLU A 91 -5.96 -20.28 1.47
CA GLU A 91 -6.84 -20.82 0.44
C GLU A 91 -6.08 -21.81 -0.46
N ILE A 92 -4.83 -21.54 -0.82
CA ILE A 92 -3.98 -22.48 -1.58
C ILE A 92 -3.59 -23.70 -0.73
N GLU A 93 -3.24 -23.55 0.55
CA GLU A 93 -2.92 -24.69 1.41
C GLU A 93 -4.14 -25.55 1.71
N GLN A 94 -5.29 -24.94 1.99
CA GLN A 94 -6.54 -25.68 2.23
C GLN A 94 -7.09 -26.28 0.94
N LEU A 95 -7.00 -25.60 -0.21
CA LEU A 95 -7.34 -26.20 -1.51
C LEU A 95 -6.35 -27.29 -1.89
N SER A 96 -5.05 -27.15 -1.63
CA SER A 96 -4.06 -28.22 -1.85
C SER A 96 -4.36 -29.43 -0.97
N LYS A 97 -4.61 -29.23 0.33
CA LYS A 97 -5.00 -30.30 1.26
C LYS A 97 -6.33 -30.92 0.86
N LYS A 98 -7.32 -30.12 0.50
CA LYS A 98 -8.65 -30.59 0.12
C LYS A 98 -8.65 -31.22 -1.25
N SER A 99 -7.89 -30.75 -2.23
CA SER A 99 -7.66 -31.47 -3.49
C SER A 99 -6.89 -32.77 -3.23
N SER A 100 -5.95 -32.79 -2.29
CA SER A 100 -5.28 -34.04 -1.88
C SER A 100 -6.22 -35.00 -1.13
N SER A 101 -7.21 -34.49 -0.39
CA SER A 101 -8.18 -35.31 0.36
C SER A 101 -9.45 -35.64 -0.42
N LEU A 102 -9.87 -34.81 -1.37
CA LEU A 102 -11.03 -35.02 -2.25
C LEU A 102 -10.68 -36.00 -3.37
N LEU A 103 -9.38 -36.21 -3.63
CA LEU A 103 -8.89 -37.42 -4.30
C LEU A 103 -9.02 -38.69 -3.43
N ILE A 104 -9.54 -38.60 -2.21
CA ILE A 104 -9.75 -39.73 -1.28
C ILE A 104 -11.25 -39.96 -0.99
N GLU A 105 -12.12 -38.96 -1.18
CA GLU A 105 -13.56 -39.08 -0.93
C GLU A 105 -14.37 -39.02 -2.24
N GLY A 106 -14.42 -40.16 -2.92
CA GLY A 106 -15.22 -40.35 -4.13
C GLY A 106 -14.92 -41.70 -4.77
N ASP A 107 -15.55 -42.74 -4.24
CA ASP A 107 -15.54 -44.14 -4.67
C ASP A 107 -14.22 -44.94 -4.54
N GLN A 108 -14.23 -45.81 -3.52
CA GLN A 108 -13.37 -46.98 -3.32
C GLN A 108 -11.89 -46.71 -2.98
N TYR A 109 -11.65 -46.43 -1.70
CA TYR A 109 -10.31 -46.46 -1.07
C TYR A 109 -9.66 -47.85 -1.19
N ILE A 110 -8.66 -47.97 -2.07
CA ILE A 110 -7.74 -49.13 -2.14
C ILE A 110 -6.35 -48.64 -1.69
N PRO A 111 -5.82 -49.10 -0.55
CA PRO A 111 -4.63 -48.51 0.09
C PRO A 111 -3.28 -48.82 -0.61
N GLU A 112 -3.24 -49.63 -1.67
CA GLU A 112 -1.99 -50.02 -2.37
C GLU A 112 -1.55 -49.10 -3.54
N GLN A 113 -2.25 -48.00 -3.85
CA GLN A 113 -2.13 -47.33 -5.16
C GLN A 113 -1.28 -46.05 -5.21
N ARG A 114 -0.55 -45.72 -4.14
CA ARG A 114 0.13 -44.43 -3.96
C ARG A 114 1.34 -44.15 -4.88
N SER A 115 1.56 -44.86 -6.00
CA SER A 115 2.75 -44.62 -6.85
C SER A 115 2.58 -44.75 -8.38
N TRP A 116 1.38 -44.58 -8.93
CA TRP A 116 1.14 -44.59 -10.38
C TRP A 116 0.81 -43.21 -10.97
N VAL A 117 1.47 -42.15 -10.49
CA VAL A 117 1.45 -40.84 -11.16
C VAL A 117 2.82 -40.16 -11.25
N ARG A 118 3.06 -39.40 -12.31
CA ARG A 118 4.19 -38.45 -12.43
C ARG A 118 3.66 -37.02 -12.42
N LEU A 119 4.45 -36.12 -11.83
CA LEU A 119 4.09 -34.72 -11.66
C LEU A 119 5.16 -33.83 -12.28
N TRP A 120 4.74 -32.74 -12.91
CA TRP A 120 5.61 -31.66 -13.36
C TRP A 120 4.95 -30.31 -13.10
N THR A 121 5.79 -29.30 -12.84
CA THR A 121 5.37 -27.90 -12.83
C THR A 121 6.15 -27.17 -13.91
N VAL A 122 5.42 -26.53 -14.84
CA VAL A 122 6.02 -25.79 -15.95
C VAL A 122 5.52 -24.36 -15.92
N ASN A 123 6.42 -23.39 -16.10
CA ASN A 123 6.06 -22.00 -16.35
C ASN A 123 6.22 -21.72 -17.84
N LEU A 124 5.12 -21.41 -18.52
CA LEU A 124 5.07 -21.06 -19.93
C LEU A 124 4.33 -19.73 -20.04
N ASP A 125 4.93 -18.74 -20.70
CA ASP A 125 4.34 -17.41 -20.90
C ASP A 125 3.82 -16.73 -19.61
N ASN A 126 4.55 -16.89 -18.49
CA ASN A 126 4.17 -16.43 -17.14
C ASN A 126 2.92 -17.12 -16.54
N ILE A 127 2.52 -18.27 -17.08
CA ILE A 127 1.43 -19.10 -16.58
C ILE A 127 2.01 -20.41 -16.06
N PHE A 128 1.66 -20.78 -14.83
CA PHE A 128 2.05 -22.06 -14.23
C PHE A 128 1.06 -23.17 -14.61
N TYR A 129 1.61 -24.29 -15.04
CA TYR A 129 0.89 -25.50 -15.39
C TYR A 129 1.36 -26.67 -14.52
N TYR A 130 0.42 -27.30 -13.83
CA TYR A 130 0.62 -28.48 -12.99
C TYR A 130 0.16 -29.71 -13.74
N ILE A 131 1.10 -30.52 -14.22
CA ILE A 131 0.82 -31.69 -15.03
C ILE A 131 0.87 -32.93 -14.16
N LYS A 132 -0.14 -33.78 -14.27
CA LYS A 132 -0.22 -35.09 -13.64
C LYS A 132 -0.46 -36.16 -14.70
N TYR A 133 0.47 -37.09 -14.80
CA TYR A 133 0.39 -38.23 -15.70
C TYR A 133 0.07 -39.50 -14.93
N HIS A 134 -0.97 -40.21 -15.35
CA HIS A 134 -1.38 -41.48 -14.74
C HIS A 134 -0.75 -42.65 -15.51
N TYR A 135 0.07 -43.45 -14.82
CA TYR A 135 0.65 -44.65 -15.41
C TYR A 135 -0.45 -45.69 -15.72
N GLY A 136 -0.19 -46.53 -16.72
CA GLY A 136 -1.12 -47.58 -17.15
C GLY A 136 -2.24 -47.07 -18.06
N THR A 137 -2.88 -45.96 -17.72
CA THR A 137 -3.93 -45.36 -18.57
C THR A 137 -3.37 -44.42 -19.63
N GLY A 138 -2.20 -43.83 -19.39
CA GLY A 138 -1.63 -42.79 -20.26
C GLY A 138 -2.41 -41.47 -20.20
N SER A 139 -3.27 -41.30 -19.19
CA SER A 139 -4.09 -40.10 -19.04
C SER A 139 -3.26 -38.95 -18.49
N VAL A 140 -3.48 -37.76 -19.05
CA VAL A 140 -2.81 -36.53 -18.61
C VAL A 140 -3.85 -35.58 -18.04
N ASN A 141 -3.56 -35.02 -16.87
CA ASN A 141 -4.31 -33.96 -16.24
C ASN A 141 -3.45 -32.71 -16.16
N CYS A 142 -4.03 -31.53 -16.39
CA CYS A 142 -3.38 -30.25 -16.24
C CYS A 142 -4.28 -29.31 -15.44
N ASN A 143 -3.74 -28.74 -14.35
CA ASN A 143 -4.45 -27.80 -13.47
C ASN A 143 -5.81 -28.32 -12.94
N GLY A 144 -6.01 -29.63 -12.87
CA GLY A 144 -7.25 -30.25 -12.40
C GLY A 144 -8.11 -30.86 -13.51
N ASP A 145 -7.88 -30.51 -14.78
CA ASP A 145 -8.68 -30.99 -15.91
C ASP A 145 -7.95 -32.06 -16.73
N PHE A 146 -8.66 -33.10 -17.17
CA PHE A 146 -8.11 -34.11 -18.08
C PHE A 146 -7.93 -33.52 -19.48
N LEU A 147 -6.71 -33.63 -19.99
CA LEU A 147 -6.37 -33.18 -21.33
C LEU A 147 -6.76 -34.21 -22.37
N LYS A 148 -7.10 -33.73 -23.57
CA LYS A 148 -7.16 -34.59 -24.74
C LYS A 148 -5.75 -34.99 -25.13
N THR A 149 -5.50 -36.29 -25.17
CA THR A 149 -4.21 -36.86 -25.54
C THR A 149 -4.28 -37.64 -26.83
N ILE A 150 -3.14 -37.77 -27.49
CA ILE A 150 -2.94 -38.60 -28.68
C ILE A 150 -1.77 -39.53 -28.40
N SER A 151 -1.92 -40.80 -28.73
CA SER A 151 -0.80 -41.74 -28.69
C SER A 151 0.11 -41.53 -29.89
N GLY A 152 1.42 -41.46 -29.65
CA GLY A 152 2.46 -41.27 -30.64
C GLY A 152 3.66 -42.17 -30.37
N PHE A 153 4.60 -42.17 -31.31
CA PHE A 153 5.85 -42.92 -31.18
C PHE A 153 7.00 -42.08 -31.73
N SER A 154 8.13 -42.11 -31.03
CA SER A 154 9.39 -41.56 -31.50
C SER A 154 10.47 -42.64 -31.54
N LYS A 155 11.68 -42.25 -31.95
CA LYS A 155 12.85 -43.14 -31.96
C LYS A 155 13.21 -43.68 -30.57
N GLU A 156 12.90 -42.94 -29.50
CA GLU A 156 13.23 -43.31 -28.12
C GLU A 156 12.03 -43.95 -27.38
N GLY A 157 10.92 -44.23 -28.07
CA GLY A 157 9.80 -44.99 -27.53
C GLY A 157 8.42 -44.36 -27.68
N PRO A 158 7.41 -44.94 -27.01
CA PRO A 158 6.04 -44.43 -26.99
C PRO A 158 5.95 -43.01 -26.43
N GLN A 159 4.99 -42.24 -26.93
CA GLN A 159 4.72 -40.87 -26.50
C GLN A 159 3.22 -40.65 -26.29
N THR A 160 2.89 -39.85 -25.29
CA THR A 160 1.55 -39.28 -25.09
C THR A 160 1.63 -37.80 -25.42
N ILE A 161 1.01 -37.36 -26.52
CA ILE A 161 1.07 -36.00 -27.06
C ILE A 161 -0.19 -35.24 -26.64
N PHE A 162 -0.05 -33.98 -26.24
CA PHE A 162 -1.13 -33.10 -25.81
C PHE A 162 -0.75 -31.62 -25.96
N LEU A 163 -1.69 -30.73 -25.68
CA LEU A 163 -1.47 -29.27 -25.69
C LEU A 163 -1.54 -28.71 -24.28
N ILE A 164 -0.66 -27.73 -23.99
CA ILE A 164 -0.69 -26.92 -22.78
C ILE A 164 -0.79 -25.46 -23.22
N GLY A 165 -1.99 -24.87 -23.12
CA GLY A 165 -2.24 -23.57 -23.72
C GLY A 165 -2.03 -23.63 -25.23
N SER A 166 -1.01 -22.92 -25.74
CA SER A 166 -0.64 -22.90 -27.16
C SER A 166 0.58 -23.78 -27.49
N HIS A 167 1.17 -24.46 -26.50
CA HIS A 167 2.39 -25.23 -26.66
C HIS A 167 2.11 -26.72 -26.86
N GLU A 168 2.90 -27.33 -27.73
CA GLU A 168 2.89 -28.78 -27.91
C GLU A 168 3.71 -29.44 -26.81
N ALA A 169 3.12 -30.41 -26.13
CA ALA A 169 3.78 -31.16 -25.08
C ALA A 169 3.64 -32.66 -25.33
N CYS A 170 4.65 -33.41 -24.94
CA CYS A 170 4.56 -34.86 -24.94
C CYS A 170 5.23 -35.46 -23.71
N ILE A 171 4.67 -36.56 -23.24
CA ILE A 171 5.30 -37.41 -22.23
C ILE A 171 5.87 -38.61 -22.96
N GLN A 172 7.17 -38.75 -22.88
CA GLN A 172 7.92 -39.83 -23.50
C GLN A 172 8.20 -40.93 -22.51
N THR A 173 7.79 -42.15 -22.85
CA THR A 173 8.12 -43.35 -22.08
C THR A 173 9.41 -43.95 -22.64
N VAL A 174 10.45 -43.95 -21.82
CA VAL A 174 11.72 -44.61 -22.16
C VAL A 174 11.85 -45.88 -21.34
N THR A 175 12.03 -47.00 -22.04
CA THR A 175 12.26 -48.30 -21.41
C THR A 175 13.77 -48.53 -21.31
N ASN A 176 14.29 -48.63 -20.08
CA ASN A 176 15.69 -48.99 -19.90
C ASN A 176 15.82 -50.50 -20.16
N GLY A 177 16.35 -50.88 -21.33
CA GLY A 177 16.44 -52.28 -21.77
C GLY A 177 17.26 -53.21 -20.88
N VAL A 178 17.89 -52.70 -19.82
CA VAL A 178 18.75 -53.44 -18.90
C VAL A 178 18.02 -53.87 -17.61
N ASN A 179 16.95 -53.19 -17.19
CA ASN A 179 16.27 -53.46 -15.92
C ASN A 179 14.78 -53.73 -16.12
N LYS A 180 14.30 -54.86 -15.60
CA LYS A 180 12.90 -55.32 -15.69
C LYS A 180 11.88 -54.44 -14.93
N TYR A 181 12.34 -53.38 -14.27
CA TYR A 181 11.57 -52.64 -13.25
C TYR A 181 11.49 -51.12 -13.41
N GLY A 182 11.76 -50.52 -14.57
CA GLY A 182 11.55 -49.08 -14.68
C GLY A 182 11.48 -48.55 -16.10
N CYS A 183 10.26 -48.31 -16.58
CA CYS A 183 10.06 -47.28 -17.60
C CYS A 183 10.10 -45.91 -16.90
N PHE A 184 10.85 -44.97 -17.45
CA PHE A 184 10.83 -43.59 -16.98
C PHE A 184 10.05 -42.73 -17.96
N HIS A 185 9.42 -41.70 -17.43
CA HIS A 185 8.59 -40.79 -18.20
C HIS A 185 9.25 -39.43 -18.15
N THR A 186 9.44 -38.81 -19.31
CA THR A 186 10.03 -37.49 -19.44
C THR A 186 9.04 -36.58 -20.14
N LEU A 187 8.71 -35.46 -19.51
CA LEU A 187 7.93 -34.41 -20.14
C LEU A 187 8.82 -33.59 -21.07
N LYS A 188 8.33 -33.36 -22.28
CA LYS A 188 8.92 -32.42 -23.25
C LYS A 188 7.87 -31.38 -23.64
N VAL A 189 8.26 -30.10 -23.67
CA VAL A 189 7.40 -28.99 -24.13
C VAL A 189 8.14 -28.27 -25.26
N ASN A 190 7.49 -28.12 -26.42
CA ASN A 190 8.08 -27.61 -27.65
C ASN A 190 9.41 -28.31 -28.04
N GLY A 191 9.55 -29.59 -27.66
CA GLY A 191 10.75 -30.41 -27.90
C GLY A 191 11.81 -30.33 -26.81
N GLU A 192 11.72 -29.41 -25.85
CA GLU A 192 12.67 -29.28 -24.74
C GLU A 192 12.25 -30.11 -23.53
N ILE A 193 13.21 -30.77 -22.89
CA ILE A 193 12.95 -31.59 -21.70
C ILE A 193 12.67 -30.68 -20.50
N VAL A 194 11.54 -30.92 -19.84
CA VAL A 194 11.23 -30.29 -18.57
C VAL A 194 11.84 -31.13 -17.44
N PRO A 195 12.67 -30.52 -16.56
CA PRO A 195 13.23 -31.23 -15.41
C PRO A 195 12.12 -31.64 -14.43
N GLU A 196 12.35 -32.74 -13.71
CA GLU A 196 11.50 -33.20 -12.61
C GLU A 196 11.60 -32.30 -11.38
#